data_AF-A0A9P9PC50-F1
#
_entry.id   AF-A0A9P9PC50-F1
#
_cell.length_a   1.000
_cell.length_b   1.000
_cell.length_c   1.000
_cell.angle_alpha   90.00
_cell.angle_beta   90.00
_cell.angle_gamma   90.00
#
_symmetry.space_group_name_H-M   'P 1'
#
loop_
_entity.id
_entity.type
_entity.pdbx_description
1 polymer ?
#
loop_
_entity_poly.entity_id
_entity_poly.type
_entity_poly.pdbx_seq_one_letter_code
_entity_poly.pdbx_strand_id
1 'polypeptide(L)'
;MPLNLLRIDIVIAVSLGLSSLICSLHQSCPAFTMSFFDATLNIPQHHNATTMTTTGKGAGSSIPVLLLKTKSTPNDGYEERFSTATAGSDQFYPTFVPVLEHQFLDQGLNVVKSLLQNKQIGRDLGSAYGGMIFTSQRAVEAFAKLVEEGRGDAQWPHLQDIPLYTVGPATSRALRAIPQSPPLNIFGADMGNGEALAHYMLDHYGQWYQDRKVKPPLLFLVGEQRRDIIPKTLMDPTLADDHRIQVDELVVYGTGVMESFEEDFVDILEQTKGNPMRWVVVFSPTGCEAMLRALGRLDPETGKVRVLDQPRSSSTYVATIGPTTRDFLRNCFGYEPDVCAEKPSPEGVEMGITTFLKNNQC
;
A
#
# COMPACT_ATOMS: atom_id res chain seq x y z
N MET A 1 -17.19 5.08 -67.38
CA MET A 1 -16.16 4.19 -67.95
C MET A 1 -14.80 4.61 -67.40
N PRO A 2 -13.94 3.67 -66.97
CA PRO A 2 -14.19 2.79 -65.81
C PRO A 2 -12.93 2.66 -64.89
N LEU A 3 -13.09 2.34 -63.59
CA LEU A 3 -12.76 1.06 -62.87
C LEU A 3 -11.24 0.74 -62.80
N ASN A 4 -10.62 0.10 -61.79
CA ASN A 4 -10.99 -0.79 -60.67
C ASN A 4 -9.76 -0.83 -59.71
N LEU A 5 -9.87 -0.97 -58.38
CA LEU A 5 -10.25 -2.13 -57.53
C LEU A 5 -9.25 -3.32 -57.52
N LEU A 6 -8.78 -3.65 -56.29
CA LEU A 6 -8.51 -4.97 -55.64
C LEU A 6 -7.45 -4.69 -54.55
N ARG A 7 -7.59 -4.87 -53.22
CA ARG A 7 -8.17 -5.92 -52.35
C ARG A 7 -7.86 -7.35 -52.80
N ILE A 8 -7.08 -8.09 -51.99
CA ILE A 8 -7.55 -9.27 -51.24
C ILE A 8 -6.42 -9.86 -50.39
N ASP A 9 -6.85 -10.30 -49.21
CA ASP A 9 -6.24 -10.99 -48.08
C ASP A 9 -5.61 -12.37 -48.39
N ILE A 10 -5.30 -13.10 -47.29
CA ILE A 10 -5.25 -14.58 -47.12
C ILE A 10 -3.85 -15.20 -47.29
N VAL A 11 -3.27 -16.03 -46.40
CA VAL A 11 -3.66 -16.67 -45.11
C VAL A 11 -2.54 -17.66 -44.73
N ILE A 12 -2.32 -17.85 -43.42
CA ILE A 12 -2.06 -19.12 -42.69
C ILE A 12 -0.85 -20.03 -43.03
N ALA A 13 -0.21 -20.45 -41.92
CA ALA A 13 0.40 -21.76 -41.64
C ALA A 13 1.80 -22.04 -42.19
N VAL A 14 2.67 -22.84 -41.54
CA VAL A 14 2.70 -23.59 -40.27
C VAL A 14 4.12 -24.16 -40.26
N SER A 15 4.79 -24.07 -39.12
CA SER A 15 5.68 -25.07 -38.50
C SER A 15 6.87 -25.69 -39.25
N LEU A 16 7.79 -26.16 -38.41
CA LEU A 16 8.93 -27.04 -38.65
C LEU A 16 10.15 -26.31 -39.23
N GLY A 17 11.35 -26.41 -38.67
CA GLY A 17 11.86 -27.32 -37.65
C GLY A 17 13.38 -27.15 -37.65
N LEU A 18 13.99 -27.46 -36.50
CA LEU A 18 15.43 -27.49 -36.29
C LEU A 18 16.17 -28.26 -37.39
N SER A 19 17.32 -27.75 -37.84
CA SER A 19 18.65 -28.34 -37.52
C SER A 19 19.72 -27.90 -38.51
N SER A 20 20.76 -27.25 -37.97
CA SER A 20 22.18 -27.55 -38.20
C SER A 20 22.68 -27.75 -39.64
N LEU A 21 23.59 -26.88 -40.11
CA LEU A 21 24.98 -27.26 -40.39
C LEU A 21 25.89 -26.05 -40.75
N ILE A 22 26.89 -25.80 -39.90
CA ILE A 22 28.33 -25.79 -40.19
C ILE A 22 28.97 -24.66 -41.06
N CYS A 23 29.87 -23.95 -40.38
CA CYS A 23 31.21 -23.44 -40.74
C CYS A 23 31.44 -22.28 -41.72
N SER A 24 31.91 -21.18 -41.09
CA SER A 24 33.29 -20.68 -41.16
C SER A 24 33.67 -19.74 -42.29
N LEU A 25 34.01 -18.50 -41.91
CA LEU A 25 35.24 -17.82 -42.35
C LEU A 25 35.61 -16.66 -41.40
N HIS A 26 36.54 -17.01 -40.51
CA HIS A 26 37.75 -16.31 -40.05
C HIS A 26 37.93 -14.77 -40.15
N GLN A 27 38.58 -14.28 -39.07
CA GLN A 27 39.56 -13.18 -38.94
C GLN A 27 39.05 -11.74 -38.66
N SER A 28 39.15 -11.28 -37.41
CA SER A 28 40.41 -10.68 -36.86
C SER A 28 40.27 -10.25 -35.39
N CYS A 29 41.30 -10.59 -34.60
CA CYS A 29 41.60 -10.26 -33.19
C CYS A 29 42.05 -8.78 -33.01
N PRO A 30 42.22 -8.20 -31.78
CA PRO A 30 42.83 -8.84 -30.61
C PRO A 30 42.27 -8.57 -29.19
N ALA A 31 42.39 -9.63 -28.37
CA ALA A 31 42.81 -9.74 -26.97
C ALA A 31 42.56 -8.58 -25.97
N PHE A 32 41.74 -8.88 -24.96
CA PHE A 32 41.91 -8.38 -23.59
C PHE A 32 41.70 -9.57 -22.63
N THR A 33 42.74 -9.93 -21.91
CA THR A 33 42.77 -10.99 -20.89
C THR A 33 42.35 -10.41 -19.54
N MET A 34 41.37 -11.01 -18.87
CA MET A 34 41.29 -11.01 -17.40
C MET A 34 40.73 -12.34 -16.91
N SER A 35 41.41 -12.88 -15.92
CA SER A 35 41.22 -14.16 -15.25
C SER A 35 39.85 -14.31 -14.57
N PHE A 36 39.18 -15.44 -14.80
CA PHE A 36 38.08 -15.91 -13.96
C PHE A 36 38.60 -16.92 -12.92
N PHE A 37 38.26 -16.64 -11.67
CA PHE A 37 38.49 -17.49 -10.51
C PHE A 37 37.43 -18.60 -10.50
N ASP A 38 37.87 -19.85 -10.42
CA ASP A 38 37.04 -21.03 -10.28
C ASP A 38 36.64 -21.17 -8.80
N ALA A 39 35.34 -21.24 -8.51
CA ALA A 39 34.83 -21.54 -7.17
C ALA A 39 33.63 -22.50 -7.29
N THR A 40 33.95 -23.78 -7.29
CA THR A 40 32.99 -24.89 -7.20
C THR A 40 32.40 -24.93 -5.78
N LEU A 41 31.11 -24.57 -5.64
CA LEU A 41 30.35 -24.77 -4.40
C LEU A 41 29.73 -26.18 -4.41
N ASN A 42 30.19 -26.98 -3.46
CA ASN A 42 29.81 -28.35 -3.20
C ASN A 42 28.49 -28.39 -2.39
N ILE A 43 27.43 -29.01 -2.92
CA ILE A 43 26.15 -29.23 -2.23
C ILE A 43 26.12 -30.68 -1.73
N PRO A 44 26.11 -30.96 -0.42
CA PRO A 44 25.75 -32.28 0.07
C PRO A 44 24.25 -32.37 0.37
N GLN A 45 23.57 -33.25 -0.35
CA GLN A 45 22.24 -33.76 0.01
C GLN A 45 22.37 -34.69 1.22
N HIS A 46 21.56 -34.45 2.25
CA HIS A 46 21.30 -35.44 3.31
C HIS A 46 19.80 -35.65 3.46
N HIS A 47 19.34 -36.79 2.94
CA HIS A 47 18.15 -37.46 3.40
C HIS A 47 18.36 -37.95 4.84
N ASN A 48 17.40 -37.68 5.72
CA ASN A 48 17.09 -38.53 6.86
C ASN A 48 15.61 -38.40 7.20
N ALA A 49 14.84 -39.40 6.77
CA ALA A 49 13.52 -39.68 7.31
C ALA A 49 13.72 -40.30 8.69
N THR A 50 13.17 -39.67 9.74
CA THR A 50 13.02 -40.30 11.05
C THR A 50 11.58 -40.15 11.47
N THR A 51 10.84 -41.24 11.29
CA THR A 51 9.50 -41.46 11.82
C THR A 51 9.59 -41.53 13.34
N MET A 52 9.14 -40.49 14.03
CA MET A 52 8.87 -40.55 15.47
C MET A 52 7.36 -40.65 15.69
N THR A 53 6.88 -41.89 15.79
CA THR A 53 5.64 -42.23 16.49
C THR A 53 5.77 -41.79 17.95
N THR A 54 5.08 -40.70 18.31
CA THR A 54 4.91 -40.31 19.70
C THR A 54 3.49 -40.66 20.12
N THR A 55 3.43 -41.61 21.03
CA THR A 55 2.23 -42.11 21.72
C THR A 55 1.57 -41.01 22.54
N GLY A 56 0.23 -41.02 22.54
CA GLY A 56 -0.63 -40.00 23.10
C GLY A 56 -0.36 -39.67 24.57
N LYS A 57 -0.16 -38.37 24.80
CA LYS A 57 -0.29 -37.68 26.09
C LYS A 57 -1.09 -36.42 25.75
N GLY A 58 -2.28 -36.27 26.33
CA GLY A 58 -3.35 -35.36 25.87
C GLY A 58 -2.84 -34.01 25.34
N ALA A 59 -2.90 -33.84 24.03
CA ALA A 59 -2.68 -32.54 23.40
C ALA A 59 -3.88 -31.68 23.79
N GLY A 60 -3.68 -30.64 24.60
CA GLY A 60 -4.67 -29.57 24.72
C GLY A 60 -4.98 -29.08 23.31
N SER A 61 -6.26 -28.90 22.98
CA SER A 61 -6.60 -28.42 21.65
C SER A 61 -6.17 -26.95 21.53
N SER A 62 -5.67 -26.55 20.37
CA SER A 62 -5.33 -25.15 20.13
C SER A 62 -6.50 -24.43 19.48
N ILE A 63 -6.72 -23.17 19.86
CA ILE A 63 -7.74 -22.32 19.27
C ILE A 63 -7.02 -21.29 18.39
N PRO A 64 -7.09 -21.39 17.05
CA PRO A 64 -6.52 -20.40 16.16
C PRO A 64 -7.15 -19.02 16.38
N VAL A 65 -6.32 -17.98 16.43
CA VAL A 65 -6.74 -16.57 16.51
C VAL A 65 -6.11 -15.82 15.34
N LEU A 66 -6.89 -15.63 14.28
CA LEU A 66 -6.48 -14.97 13.05
C LEU A 66 -6.56 -13.45 13.25
N LEU A 67 -5.42 -12.81 13.44
CA LEU A 67 -5.29 -11.38 13.68
C LEU A 67 -5.19 -10.64 12.35
N LEU A 68 -6.27 -9.96 11.94
CA LEU A 68 -6.32 -9.21 10.68
C LEU A 68 -5.61 -7.87 10.81
N LYS A 69 -4.29 -7.92 10.97
CA LYS A 69 -3.37 -6.79 11.06
C LYS A 69 -1.96 -7.21 10.65
N THR A 70 -1.16 -6.23 10.25
CA THR A 70 0.29 -6.42 10.10
C THR A 70 0.93 -6.58 11.46
N LYS A 71 1.83 -7.55 11.61
CA LYS A 71 2.59 -7.78 12.84
C LYS A 71 3.52 -6.60 13.13
N SER A 72 3.49 -6.10 14.37
CA SER A 72 4.37 -5.02 14.83
C SER A 72 5.77 -5.59 15.12
N THR A 73 6.82 -4.79 14.87
CA THR A 73 8.22 -5.17 15.13
C THR A 73 8.89 -4.17 16.10
N PRO A 74 9.81 -4.62 16.97
CA PRO A 74 10.28 -6.00 17.13
C PRO A 74 9.30 -6.94 17.85
N ASN A 75 8.39 -6.41 18.66
CA ASN A 75 7.43 -7.18 19.45
C ASN A 75 5.99 -6.73 19.14
N ASP A 76 5.02 -7.66 19.23
CA ASP A 76 3.60 -7.37 19.07
C ASP A 76 2.80 -7.81 20.31
N GLY A 77 2.13 -6.85 20.97
CA GLY A 77 1.39 -7.13 22.20
C GLY A 77 0.24 -8.13 22.04
N TYR A 78 -0.32 -8.29 20.85
CA TYR A 78 -1.36 -9.32 20.61
C TYR A 78 -0.75 -10.71 20.56
N GLU A 79 0.45 -10.86 19.97
CA GLU A 79 1.17 -12.13 19.98
C GLU A 79 1.52 -12.55 21.41
N GLU A 80 2.09 -11.63 22.20
CA GLU A 80 2.46 -11.89 23.59
C GLU A 80 1.24 -12.28 24.45
N ARG A 81 0.12 -11.57 24.29
CA ARG A 81 -1.10 -11.81 25.05
C ARG A 81 -1.77 -13.12 24.68
N PHE A 82 -1.97 -13.40 23.39
CA PHE A 82 -2.67 -14.62 22.96
C PHE A 82 -1.81 -15.87 23.12
N SER A 83 -0.49 -15.80 22.91
CA SER A 83 0.39 -16.98 23.08
C SER A 83 0.44 -17.51 24.52
N THR A 84 0.12 -16.64 25.50
CA THR A 84 0.14 -16.99 26.94
C THR A 84 -1.26 -17.19 27.53
N ALA A 85 -2.32 -16.80 26.83
CA ALA A 85 -3.69 -16.93 27.30
C ALA A 85 -4.26 -18.32 26.99
N THR A 86 -5.18 -18.78 27.85
CA THR A 86 -5.89 -20.05 27.69
C THR A 86 -7.39 -19.87 27.90
N ALA A 87 -8.18 -20.69 27.22
CA ALA A 87 -9.61 -20.83 27.43
C ALA A 87 -9.88 -22.23 28.01
N GLY A 88 -9.92 -22.35 29.33
CA GLY A 88 -10.00 -23.66 29.98
C GLY A 88 -8.70 -24.46 29.79
N SER A 89 -8.80 -25.62 29.15
CA SER A 89 -7.65 -26.47 28.79
C SER A 89 -6.98 -26.10 27.48
N ASP A 90 -7.60 -25.24 26.68
CA ASP A 90 -7.17 -24.94 25.32
C ASP A 90 -6.32 -23.67 25.27
N GLN A 91 -5.26 -23.70 24.46
CA GLN A 91 -4.34 -22.56 24.29
C GLN A 91 -4.68 -21.79 23.01
N PHE A 92 -4.64 -20.46 23.06
CA PHE A 92 -4.78 -19.66 21.85
C PHE A 92 -3.51 -19.71 21.00
N TYR A 93 -3.70 -19.70 19.68
CA TYR A 93 -2.61 -19.68 18.70
C TYR A 93 -2.77 -18.48 17.76
N PRO A 94 -2.11 -17.34 18.03
CA PRO A 94 -2.23 -16.15 17.20
C PRO A 94 -1.53 -16.34 15.85
N THR A 95 -2.19 -15.93 14.77
CA THR A 95 -1.64 -15.91 13.41
C THR A 95 -1.96 -14.57 12.76
N PHE A 96 -0.95 -13.85 12.29
CA PHE A 96 -1.15 -12.55 11.65
C PHE A 96 -1.52 -12.72 10.18
N VAL A 97 -2.57 -12.04 9.77
CA VAL A 97 -3.00 -11.93 8.38
C VAL A 97 -2.92 -10.45 8.01
N PRO A 98 -1.86 -10.01 7.34
CA PRO A 98 -1.70 -8.60 6.98
C PRO A 98 -2.84 -8.17 6.04
N VAL A 99 -3.46 -7.03 6.34
CA VAL A 99 -4.65 -6.54 5.61
C VAL A 99 -4.35 -5.28 4.82
N LEU A 100 -3.43 -4.46 5.31
CA LEU A 100 -3.24 -3.10 4.85
C LEU A 100 -1.94 -2.97 4.06
N GLU A 101 -2.02 -2.32 2.92
CA GLU A 101 -0.85 -1.82 2.21
C GLU A 101 -0.99 -0.36 1.86
N HIS A 102 0.16 0.28 1.64
CA HIS A 102 0.19 1.61 1.05
C HIS A 102 0.01 1.45 -0.45
N GLN A 103 -1.08 2.03 -0.96
CA GLN A 103 -1.38 2.02 -2.39
C GLN A 103 -1.22 3.42 -2.97
N PHE A 104 -0.76 3.48 -4.21
CA PHE A 104 -0.84 4.70 -5.00
C PHE A 104 -2.24 4.85 -5.58
N LEU A 105 -2.74 6.08 -5.65
CA LEU A 105 -4.10 6.36 -6.08
C LEU A 105 -4.09 6.92 -7.50
N ASP A 106 -4.54 6.10 -8.45
CA ASP A 106 -4.50 6.42 -9.88
C ASP A 106 -5.24 7.71 -10.23
N GLN A 107 -6.36 7.99 -9.55
CA GLN A 107 -7.12 9.23 -9.79
C GLN A 107 -6.24 10.48 -9.60
N GLY A 108 -5.52 10.56 -8.48
CA GLY A 108 -4.61 11.69 -8.21
C GLY A 108 -3.38 11.65 -9.11
N LEU A 109 -2.79 10.48 -9.31
CA LEU A 109 -1.61 10.34 -10.16
C LEU A 109 -1.88 10.70 -11.62
N ASN A 110 -3.07 10.39 -12.15
CA ASN A 110 -3.47 10.77 -13.50
C ASN A 110 -3.61 12.29 -13.67
N VAL A 111 -4.05 13.01 -12.61
CA VAL A 111 -4.05 14.47 -12.59
C VAL A 111 -2.62 15.01 -12.63
N VAL A 112 -1.72 14.50 -11.77
CA VAL A 112 -0.30 14.92 -11.78
C VAL A 112 0.33 14.65 -13.14
N LYS A 113 0.14 13.44 -13.70
CA LYS A 113 0.65 13.05 -15.02
C LYS A 113 0.17 14.01 -16.11
N SER A 114 -1.11 14.36 -16.11
CA SER A 114 -1.69 15.32 -17.05
C SER A 114 -1.10 16.72 -16.91
N LEU A 115 -0.87 17.19 -15.66
CA LEU A 115 -0.26 18.49 -15.40
C LEU A 115 1.19 18.55 -15.92
N LEU A 116 1.96 17.48 -15.71
CA LEU A 116 3.34 17.38 -16.21
C LEU A 116 3.39 17.34 -17.74
N GLN A 117 2.57 16.49 -18.37
CA GLN A 117 2.52 16.35 -19.83
C GLN A 117 2.11 17.65 -20.53
N ASN A 118 1.16 18.39 -19.94
CA ASN A 118 0.66 19.66 -20.49
C ASN A 118 1.47 20.88 -20.04
N LYS A 119 2.63 20.68 -19.36
CA LYS A 119 3.51 21.74 -18.85
C LYS A 119 2.77 22.79 -18.00
N GLN A 120 1.80 22.32 -17.23
CA GLN A 120 0.96 23.16 -16.37
C GLN A 120 1.62 23.46 -15.02
N ILE A 121 2.79 22.88 -14.75
CA ILE A 121 3.63 23.21 -13.60
C ILE A 121 4.88 23.89 -14.14
N GLY A 122 5.03 25.19 -13.89
CA GLY A 122 6.08 25.97 -14.53
C GLY A 122 6.14 27.41 -14.04
N ARG A 123 7.19 28.11 -14.44
CA ARG A 123 7.37 29.53 -14.12
C ARG A 123 6.53 30.43 -15.01
N ASP A 124 5.95 29.97 -16.11
CA ASP A 124 5.25 30.82 -17.08
C ASP A 124 3.93 31.39 -16.53
N LEU A 125 3.40 32.46 -17.15
CA LEU A 125 2.12 33.07 -16.76
C LEU A 125 0.91 32.17 -17.03
N GLY A 126 1.04 31.24 -17.99
CA GLY A 126 -0.01 30.28 -18.36
C GLY A 126 0.03 28.96 -17.59
N SER A 127 1.00 28.76 -16.70
CA SER A 127 1.08 27.55 -15.87
C SER A 127 0.05 27.60 -14.75
N ALA A 128 -0.67 26.49 -14.53
CA ALA A 128 -1.63 26.34 -13.44
C ALA A 128 -0.97 26.39 -12.06
N TYR A 129 0.26 25.86 -11.94
CA TYR A 129 1.01 25.81 -10.69
C TYR A 129 2.43 26.32 -10.87
N GLY A 130 2.93 27.03 -9.87
CA GLY A 130 4.29 27.56 -9.85
C GLY A 130 5.24 26.80 -8.94
N GLY A 131 4.82 25.68 -8.34
CA GLY A 131 5.65 24.90 -7.42
C GLY A 131 4.90 23.70 -6.84
N MET A 132 5.62 22.84 -6.13
CA MET A 132 5.07 21.62 -5.54
C MET A 132 5.49 21.45 -4.08
N ILE A 133 4.66 20.74 -3.29
CA ILE A 133 4.92 20.45 -1.88
C ILE A 133 4.85 18.94 -1.64
N PHE A 134 5.79 18.41 -0.85
CA PHE A 134 5.87 17.01 -0.45
C PHE A 134 6.16 16.89 1.05
N THR A 135 5.23 16.38 1.84
CA THR A 135 5.42 16.15 3.29
C THR A 135 5.68 14.68 3.64
N SER A 136 5.65 13.79 2.65
CA SER A 136 5.76 12.34 2.84
C SER A 136 6.67 11.72 1.78
N GLN A 137 7.52 10.79 2.22
CA GLN A 137 8.32 9.97 1.31
C GLN A 137 7.44 9.17 0.33
N ARG A 138 6.23 8.76 0.73
CA ARG A 138 5.30 8.03 -0.15
C ARG A 138 4.77 8.88 -1.29
N ALA A 139 4.51 10.16 -1.05
CA ALA A 139 4.15 11.10 -2.11
C ALA A 139 5.29 11.26 -3.14
N VAL A 140 6.55 11.24 -2.66
CA VAL A 140 7.73 11.29 -3.51
C VAL A 140 7.89 10.03 -4.35
N GLU A 141 7.68 8.85 -3.77
CA GLU A 141 7.73 7.58 -4.51
C GLU A 141 6.65 7.51 -5.60
N ALA A 142 5.43 7.94 -5.27
CA ALA A 142 4.32 7.99 -6.22
C ALA A 142 4.63 8.96 -7.39
N PHE A 143 5.23 10.11 -7.08
CA PHE A 143 5.73 11.05 -8.09
C PHE A 143 6.91 10.48 -8.90
N ALA A 144 7.87 9.80 -8.27
CA ALA A 144 9.01 9.20 -8.95
C ALA A 144 8.56 8.14 -9.97
N LYS A 145 7.52 7.35 -9.66
CA LYS A 145 6.88 6.42 -10.62
C LYS A 145 6.40 7.15 -11.87
N LEU A 146 5.72 8.29 -11.72
CA LEU A 146 5.26 9.11 -12.86
C LEU A 146 6.43 9.66 -13.67
N VAL A 147 7.50 10.10 -13.00
CA VAL A 147 8.69 10.60 -13.68
C VAL A 147 9.36 9.47 -14.48
N GLU A 148 9.40 8.25 -13.95
CA GLU A 148 9.94 7.08 -14.65
C GLU A 148 9.15 6.73 -15.90
N GLU A 149 7.82 6.69 -15.81
CA GLU A 149 6.93 6.37 -16.94
C GLU A 149 7.05 7.33 -18.12
N GLY A 150 7.46 8.58 -17.87
CA GLY A 150 7.67 9.60 -18.90
C GLY A 150 9.09 9.67 -19.44
N ARG A 151 10.01 8.77 -19.04
CA ARG A 151 11.37 8.74 -19.58
C ARG A 151 11.35 8.44 -21.07
N GLY A 152 11.69 9.46 -21.86
CA GLY A 152 11.70 9.44 -23.32
C GLY A 152 11.86 10.83 -23.92
N ASP A 153 11.38 11.85 -23.21
CA ASP A 153 11.71 13.26 -23.44
C ASP A 153 12.92 13.66 -22.56
N ALA A 154 13.93 14.28 -23.16
CA ALA A 154 15.16 14.70 -22.49
C ALA A 154 14.95 15.79 -21.43
N GLN A 155 13.84 16.53 -21.49
CA GLN A 155 13.52 17.60 -20.54
C GLN A 155 12.43 17.23 -19.53
N TRP A 156 11.81 16.07 -19.67
CA TRP A 156 10.80 15.56 -18.74
C TRP A 156 11.40 15.43 -17.33
N PRO A 157 10.77 15.95 -16.25
CA PRO A 157 9.35 16.35 -16.14
C PRO A 157 9.06 17.85 -16.30
N HIS A 158 9.99 18.64 -16.85
CA HIS A 158 9.87 20.10 -17.03
C HIS A 158 9.71 20.92 -15.74
N LEU A 159 10.35 20.49 -14.64
CA LEU A 159 10.22 21.13 -13.32
C LEU A 159 11.47 21.93 -12.88
N GLN A 160 12.38 22.22 -13.81
CA GLN A 160 13.69 22.77 -13.48
C GLN A 160 13.64 24.24 -13.03
N ASP A 161 12.55 24.96 -13.30
CA ASP A 161 12.40 26.39 -13.01
C ASP A 161 11.44 26.70 -11.86
N ILE A 162 10.95 25.65 -11.17
CA ILE A 162 10.01 25.77 -10.04
C ILE A 162 10.64 25.28 -8.73
N PRO A 163 10.20 25.80 -7.57
CA PRO A 163 10.59 25.29 -6.27
C PRO A 163 9.76 24.08 -5.85
N LEU A 164 10.43 23.06 -5.33
CA LEU A 164 9.84 21.88 -4.68
C LEU A 164 10.13 21.97 -3.18
N TYR A 165 9.07 21.99 -2.36
CA TYR A 165 9.17 22.11 -0.91
C TYR A 165 9.00 20.75 -0.23
N THR A 166 9.83 20.49 0.79
CA THR A 166 9.79 19.23 1.52
C THR A 166 9.82 19.41 3.03
N VAL A 167 9.15 18.51 3.76
CA VAL A 167 9.34 18.37 5.21
C VAL A 167 10.26 17.19 5.49
N GLY A 168 11.41 17.49 6.09
CA GLY A 168 12.32 16.52 6.69
C GLY A 168 13.35 15.89 5.74
N PRO A 169 14.52 15.49 6.25
CA PRO A 169 15.63 14.99 5.43
C PRO A 169 15.31 13.74 4.60
N ALA A 170 14.42 12.87 5.08
CA ALA A 170 14.06 11.65 4.36
C ALA A 170 13.33 11.96 3.04
N THR A 171 12.33 12.84 3.09
CA THR A 171 11.56 13.28 1.93
C THR A 171 12.44 14.02 0.93
N SER A 172 13.31 14.93 1.41
CA SER A 172 14.26 15.66 0.55
C SER A 172 15.24 14.72 -0.15
N ARG A 173 15.79 13.72 0.56
CA ARG A 173 16.68 12.71 -0.04
C ARG A 173 15.98 11.89 -1.10
N ALA A 174 14.72 11.50 -0.88
CA ALA A 174 13.94 10.77 -1.87
C ALA A 174 13.73 11.58 -3.16
N LEU A 175 13.42 12.88 -3.06
CA LEU A 175 13.26 13.72 -4.27
C LEU A 175 14.58 13.93 -5.00
N ARG A 176 15.69 14.11 -4.27
CA ARG A 176 17.03 14.27 -4.86
C ARG A 176 17.50 13.00 -5.59
N ALA A 177 16.98 11.84 -5.22
CA ALA A 177 17.32 10.58 -5.86
C ALA A 177 16.62 10.38 -7.22
N ILE A 178 15.64 11.23 -7.57
CA ILE A 178 14.98 11.16 -8.88
C ILE A 178 15.97 11.62 -9.96
N PRO A 179 16.35 10.75 -10.92
CA PRO A 179 17.40 11.05 -11.88
C PRO A 179 16.89 12.03 -12.94
N GLN A 180 17.36 13.26 -12.85
CA GLN A 180 16.97 14.37 -13.71
C GLN A 180 18.14 15.32 -13.96
N SER A 181 18.16 15.94 -15.15
CA SER A 181 19.18 16.92 -15.53
C SER A 181 18.54 18.15 -16.16
N PRO A 182 18.73 19.37 -15.61
CA PRO A 182 19.39 19.67 -14.34
C PRO A 182 18.62 19.16 -13.10
N PRO A 183 19.26 19.15 -11.90
CA PRO A 183 18.62 18.72 -10.66
C PRO A 183 17.42 19.60 -10.26
N LEU A 184 16.48 19.00 -9.52
CA LEU A 184 15.29 19.69 -9.00
C LEU A 184 15.66 20.72 -7.90
N ASN A 185 15.00 21.88 -7.89
CA ASN A 185 15.18 22.89 -6.85
C ASN A 185 14.42 22.52 -5.58
N ILE A 186 15.08 21.82 -4.66
CA ILE A 186 14.44 21.28 -3.44
C ILE A 186 14.79 22.14 -2.23
N PHE A 187 13.76 22.60 -1.51
CA PHE A 187 13.86 23.47 -0.33
C PHE A 187 13.16 22.87 0.89
N GLY A 188 13.48 23.40 2.08
CA GLY A 188 12.76 23.10 3.32
C GLY A 188 13.23 21.87 4.11
N ALA A 189 14.28 21.18 3.65
CA ALA A 189 14.80 19.95 4.26
C ALA A 189 15.01 20.04 5.78
N ASP A 190 15.50 21.20 6.24
CA ASP A 190 15.92 21.45 7.62
C ASP A 190 14.84 22.11 8.49
N MET A 191 13.64 22.35 7.94
CA MET A 191 12.55 23.03 8.68
C MET A 191 11.91 22.14 9.76
N GLY A 192 12.11 20.82 9.69
CA GLY A 192 11.71 19.86 10.71
C GLY A 192 10.20 19.53 10.78
N ASN A 193 9.31 20.50 10.53
CA ASN A 193 7.86 20.29 10.51
C ASN A 193 7.15 21.19 9.47
N GLY A 194 5.84 20.94 9.28
CA GLY A 194 5.04 21.67 8.29
C GLY A 194 4.79 23.15 8.63
N GLU A 195 4.75 23.52 9.91
CA GLU A 195 4.52 24.91 10.34
C GLU A 195 5.72 25.78 10.01
N ALA A 196 6.92 25.35 10.41
CA ALA A 196 8.17 26.02 10.09
C ALA A 196 8.39 26.10 8.57
N LEU A 197 8.07 25.03 7.83
CA LEU A 197 8.14 25.04 6.38
C LEU A 197 7.19 26.08 5.77
N ALA A 198 5.94 26.16 6.24
CA ALA A 198 4.97 27.10 5.71
C ALA A 198 5.41 28.56 5.91
N HIS A 199 5.95 28.89 7.09
CA HIS A 199 6.50 30.23 7.32
C HIS A 199 7.69 30.53 6.41
N TYR A 200 8.62 29.59 6.27
CA TYR A 200 9.74 29.72 5.32
C TYR A 200 9.25 29.95 3.87
N MET A 201 8.17 29.28 3.48
CA MET A 201 7.61 29.37 2.13
C MET A 201 7.01 30.74 1.81
N LEU A 202 6.36 31.42 2.77
CA LEU A 202 5.79 32.76 2.54
C LEU A 202 6.86 33.73 2.01
N ASP A 203 8.02 33.75 2.66
CA ASP A 203 9.13 34.62 2.28
C ASP A 203 9.83 34.12 1.01
N HIS A 204 10.21 32.84 0.98
CA HIS A 204 10.99 32.27 -0.13
C HIS A 204 10.21 32.28 -1.44
N TYR A 205 8.94 31.89 -1.42
CA TYR A 205 8.10 31.87 -2.62
C TYR A 205 7.72 33.29 -3.07
N GLY A 206 7.52 34.19 -2.10
CA GLY A 206 7.33 35.62 -2.34
C GLY A 206 8.49 36.22 -3.15
N GLN A 207 9.72 35.92 -2.75
CA GLN A 207 10.95 36.33 -3.45
C GLN A 207 11.11 35.63 -4.81
N TRP A 208 10.83 34.33 -4.88
CA TRP A 208 10.93 33.55 -6.13
C TRP A 208 10.07 34.12 -7.26
N TYR A 209 8.90 34.64 -6.90
CA TYR A 209 7.91 35.28 -7.77
C TYR A 209 7.70 36.76 -7.42
N GLN A 210 8.78 37.49 -7.08
CA GLN A 210 8.71 38.91 -6.70
C GLN A 210 8.11 39.82 -7.79
N ASP A 211 8.23 39.43 -9.04
CA ASP A 211 7.67 40.11 -10.22
C ASP A 211 6.15 39.92 -10.35
N ARG A 212 5.54 39.07 -9.52
CA ARG A 212 4.11 38.75 -9.55
C ARG A 212 3.39 39.28 -8.32
N LYS A 213 2.36 40.09 -8.57
CA LYS A 213 1.43 40.57 -7.54
C LYS A 213 0.59 39.45 -6.96
N VAL A 214 0.10 38.53 -7.81
CA VAL A 214 -0.61 37.33 -7.38
C VAL A 214 0.31 36.14 -7.57
N LYS A 215 0.58 35.40 -6.48
CA LYS A 215 1.48 34.25 -6.53
C LYS A 215 0.79 33.07 -7.22
N PRO A 216 1.49 32.34 -8.10
CA PRO A 216 0.91 31.15 -8.72
C PRO A 216 0.60 30.09 -7.63
N PRO A 217 -0.46 29.27 -7.80
CA PRO A 217 -0.79 28.21 -6.86
C PRO A 217 0.33 27.18 -6.69
N LEU A 218 0.34 26.52 -5.52
CA LEU A 218 1.19 25.37 -5.23
C LEU A 218 0.37 24.08 -5.25
N LEU A 219 0.90 23.06 -5.92
CA LEU A 219 0.32 21.71 -5.90
C LEU A 219 0.90 20.91 -4.73
N PHE A 220 0.05 20.50 -3.79
CA PHE A 220 0.47 19.73 -2.62
C PHE A 220 0.10 18.25 -2.77
N LEU A 221 1.09 17.38 -2.94
CA LEU A 221 0.88 15.94 -3.02
C LEU A 221 0.78 15.32 -1.62
N VAL A 222 -0.38 14.75 -1.32
CA VAL A 222 -0.76 14.33 0.03
C VAL A 222 -1.32 12.91 0.09
N GLY A 223 -1.42 12.37 1.31
CA GLY A 223 -2.10 11.10 1.58
C GLY A 223 -3.58 11.29 1.92
N GLU A 224 -4.38 10.23 1.85
CA GLU A 224 -5.81 10.25 2.24
C GLU A 224 -5.99 10.72 3.69
N GLN A 225 -5.14 10.23 4.58
CA GLN A 225 -5.14 10.63 5.99
C GLN A 225 -4.10 11.72 6.23
N ARG A 226 -4.55 12.94 6.53
CA ARG A 226 -3.64 14.05 6.85
C ARG A 226 -4.26 15.12 7.75
N ARG A 227 -3.39 15.83 8.46
CA ARG A 227 -3.68 17.05 9.24
C ARG A 227 -2.55 18.04 9.01
N ASP A 228 -2.41 18.49 7.76
CA ASP A 228 -1.33 19.40 7.38
C ASP A 228 -1.69 20.84 7.71
N ILE A 229 -0.78 21.53 8.39
CA ILE A 229 -0.91 22.96 8.75
C ILE A 229 -0.56 23.88 7.57
N ILE A 230 0.15 23.37 6.56
CA ILE A 230 0.70 24.16 5.46
C ILE A 230 -0.40 24.94 4.69
N PRO A 231 -1.50 24.32 4.21
CA PRO A 231 -2.54 25.07 3.51
C PRO A 231 -3.15 26.17 4.38
N LYS A 232 -3.38 25.87 5.67
CA LYS A 232 -3.95 26.85 6.61
C LYS A 232 -3.04 28.07 6.79
N THR A 233 -1.73 27.87 6.93
CA THR A 233 -0.78 28.97 7.09
C THR A 233 -0.60 29.77 5.80
N LEU A 234 -0.48 29.10 4.65
CA LEU A 234 -0.22 29.78 3.36
C LEU A 234 -1.44 30.51 2.81
N MET A 235 -2.65 30.03 3.13
CA MET A 235 -3.92 30.59 2.67
C MET A 235 -4.64 31.43 3.73
N ASP A 236 -3.95 31.80 4.82
CA ASP A 236 -4.55 32.58 5.90
C ASP A 236 -5.10 33.92 5.36
N PRO A 237 -6.41 34.21 5.54
CA PRO A 237 -7.04 35.43 5.03
C PRO A 237 -6.52 36.71 5.68
N THR A 238 -5.79 36.62 6.80
CA THR A 238 -5.14 37.77 7.45
C THR A 238 -3.84 38.19 6.76
N LEU A 239 -3.26 37.34 5.91
CA LEU A 239 -2.10 37.70 5.09
C LEU A 239 -2.50 38.71 4.01
N ALA A 240 -1.57 39.60 3.67
CA ALA A 240 -1.72 40.47 2.51
C ALA A 240 -1.89 39.64 1.22
N ASP A 241 -2.69 40.13 0.28
CA ASP A 241 -3.03 39.38 -0.95
C ASP A 241 -1.79 39.04 -1.81
N ASP A 242 -0.72 39.83 -1.71
CA ASP A 242 0.55 39.60 -2.41
C ASP A 242 1.51 38.65 -1.66
N HIS A 243 1.19 38.28 -0.42
CA HIS A 243 1.91 37.29 0.39
C HIS A 243 1.15 35.97 0.53
N ARG A 244 -0.16 35.97 0.30
CA ARG A 244 -1.00 34.77 0.36
C ARG A 244 -0.70 33.85 -0.83
N ILE A 245 -0.60 32.55 -0.57
CA ILE A 245 -0.27 31.54 -1.59
C ILE A 245 -1.38 30.49 -1.59
N GLN A 246 -2.05 30.34 -2.72
CA GLN A 246 -3.05 29.28 -2.93
C GLN A 246 -2.36 27.91 -2.89
N VAL A 247 -2.94 26.96 -2.16
CA VAL A 247 -2.47 25.58 -2.11
C VAL A 247 -3.61 24.65 -2.49
N ASP A 248 -3.42 23.89 -3.56
CA ASP A 248 -4.38 22.86 -3.97
C ASP A 248 -3.83 21.49 -3.55
N GLU A 249 -4.58 20.80 -2.69
CA GLU A 249 -4.22 19.48 -2.18
C GLU A 249 -4.68 18.38 -3.12
N LEU A 250 -3.76 17.48 -3.49
CA LEU A 250 -4.03 16.34 -4.34
C LEU A 250 -3.62 15.03 -3.68
N VAL A 251 -4.60 14.19 -3.41
CA VAL A 251 -4.40 12.88 -2.79
C VAL A 251 -3.80 11.92 -3.81
N VAL A 252 -2.58 11.42 -3.57
CA VAL A 252 -1.85 10.54 -4.50
C VAL A 252 -1.51 9.17 -3.94
N TYR A 253 -1.70 8.96 -2.63
CA TYR A 253 -1.52 7.67 -1.98
C TYR A 253 -2.50 7.52 -0.82
N GLY A 254 -2.79 6.27 -0.47
CA GLY A 254 -3.73 5.92 0.59
C GLY A 254 -3.33 4.61 1.27
N THR A 255 -4.22 4.16 2.15
CA THR A 255 -4.11 2.82 2.75
C THR A 255 -5.24 1.96 2.21
N GLY A 256 -4.88 0.97 1.41
CA GLY A 256 -5.78 0.02 0.79
C GLY A 256 -5.81 -1.32 1.51
N VAL A 257 -6.71 -2.19 1.06
CA VAL A 257 -6.63 -3.63 1.37
C VAL A 257 -5.56 -4.22 0.46
N MET A 258 -4.66 -5.02 1.02
CA MET A 258 -3.65 -5.76 0.26
C MET A 258 -4.30 -6.64 -0.82
N GLU A 259 -3.75 -6.62 -2.03
CA GLU A 259 -4.25 -7.46 -3.13
C GLU A 259 -4.28 -8.96 -2.75
N SER A 260 -3.23 -9.44 -2.07
CA SER A 260 -3.13 -10.85 -1.63
C SER A 260 -4.01 -11.19 -0.43
N PHE A 261 -4.59 -10.20 0.26
CA PHE A 261 -5.24 -10.43 1.56
C PHE A 261 -6.34 -11.49 1.49
N GLU A 262 -7.21 -11.43 0.47
CA GLU A 262 -8.33 -12.35 0.37
C GLU A 262 -7.85 -13.79 0.15
N GLU A 263 -6.87 -13.99 -0.73
CA GLU A 263 -6.27 -15.30 -1.02
C GLU A 263 -5.51 -15.86 0.19
N ASP A 264 -4.63 -15.06 0.79
CA ASP A 264 -3.88 -15.42 2.00
C ASP A 264 -4.83 -15.81 3.15
N PHE A 265 -5.92 -15.07 3.30
CA PHE A 265 -6.91 -15.35 4.34
C PHE A 265 -7.68 -16.63 4.05
N VAL A 266 -8.08 -16.91 2.81
CA VAL A 266 -8.72 -18.17 2.40
C VAL A 266 -7.82 -19.37 2.68
N ASP A 267 -6.54 -19.28 2.37
CA ASP A 267 -5.57 -20.35 2.62
C ASP A 267 -5.46 -20.67 4.11
N ILE A 268 -5.40 -19.64 4.96
CA ILE A 268 -5.37 -19.81 6.43
C ILE A 268 -6.70 -20.37 6.94
N LEU A 269 -7.83 -19.99 6.33
CA LEU A 269 -9.13 -20.57 6.64
C LEU A 269 -9.18 -22.07 6.27
N GLU A 270 -8.62 -22.51 5.16
CA GLU A 270 -8.58 -23.94 4.86
C GLU A 270 -7.64 -24.71 5.80
N GLN A 271 -6.47 -24.16 6.14
CA GLN A 271 -5.53 -24.76 7.10
C GLN A 271 -6.13 -24.94 8.49
N THR A 272 -7.01 -24.02 8.91
CA THR A 272 -7.62 -24.04 10.25
C THR A 272 -9.00 -24.68 10.31
N LYS A 273 -9.53 -25.18 9.19
CA LYS A 273 -10.89 -25.73 9.05
C LYS A 273 -11.19 -26.94 9.95
N GLY A 274 -10.17 -27.74 10.27
CA GLY A 274 -10.28 -28.91 11.14
C GLY A 274 -10.42 -28.58 12.63
N ASN A 275 -10.23 -27.31 13.02
CA ASN A 275 -10.36 -26.91 14.42
C ASN A 275 -11.84 -26.77 14.79
N PRO A 276 -12.25 -27.24 15.98
CA PRO A 276 -13.64 -27.11 16.45
C PRO A 276 -14.02 -25.63 16.63
N MET A 277 -13.04 -24.76 16.82
CA MET A 277 -13.20 -23.34 17.05
C MET A 277 -11.99 -22.56 16.53
N ARG A 278 -12.24 -21.39 15.95
CA ARG A 278 -11.26 -20.36 15.60
C ARG A 278 -11.87 -18.97 15.70
N TRP A 279 -11.02 -17.99 15.96
CA TRP A 279 -11.38 -16.58 16.03
C TRP A 279 -10.76 -15.80 14.88
N VAL A 280 -11.50 -14.84 14.35
CA VAL A 280 -11.02 -13.82 13.42
C VAL A 280 -11.14 -12.48 14.14
N VAL A 281 -10.01 -11.79 14.34
CA VAL A 281 -9.96 -10.50 15.04
C VAL A 281 -9.76 -9.39 14.03
N VAL A 282 -10.71 -8.45 13.96
CA VAL A 282 -10.75 -7.36 12.98
C VAL A 282 -10.34 -6.05 13.63
N PHE A 283 -9.27 -5.44 13.11
CA PHE A 283 -8.63 -4.26 13.70
C PHE A 283 -9.09 -2.93 13.12
N SER A 284 -9.75 -2.93 11.97
CA SER A 284 -10.25 -1.70 11.35
C SER A 284 -11.38 -2.02 10.36
N PRO A 285 -12.17 -1.01 9.95
CA PRO A 285 -13.11 -1.16 8.83
C PRO A 285 -12.47 -1.70 7.55
N THR A 286 -11.21 -1.33 7.30
CA THR A 286 -10.46 -1.75 6.12
C THR A 286 -10.24 -3.26 6.14
N GLY A 287 -10.63 -3.94 5.05
CA GLY A 287 -10.59 -5.40 4.91
C GLY A 287 -11.84 -6.13 5.41
N CYS A 288 -12.83 -5.44 6.00
CA CYS A 288 -14.07 -6.08 6.46
C CYS A 288 -14.84 -6.75 5.32
N GLU A 289 -14.97 -6.10 4.17
CA GLU A 289 -15.68 -6.67 3.03
C GLU A 289 -15.01 -7.94 2.50
N ALA A 290 -13.70 -7.86 2.22
CA ALA A 290 -12.90 -8.99 1.74
C ALA A 290 -12.92 -10.17 2.74
N MET A 291 -12.84 -9.88 4.05
CA MET A 291 -12.99 -10.89 5.11
C MET A 291 -14.37 -11.56 5.07
N LEU A 292 -15.46 -10.81 4.96
CA LEU A 292 -16.81 -11.39 4.89
C LEU A 292 -17.02 -12.18 3.59
N ARG A 293 -16.41 -11.77 2.48
CA ARG A 293 -16.40 -12.50 1.20
C ARG A 293 -15.67 -13.84 1.35
N ALA A 294 -14.45 -13.84 1.89
CA ALA A 294 -13.65 -15.03 2.15
C ALA A 294 -14.33 -16.01 3.13
N LEU A 295 -15.07 -15.49 4.12
CA LEU A 295 -15.89 -16.31 5.03
C LEU A 295 -17.18 -16.86 4.38
N GLY A 296 -17.45 -16.55 3.11
CA GLY A 296 -18.67 -16.95 2.41
C GLY A 296 -19.94 -16.35 2.98
N ARG A 297 -19.84 -15.20 3.68
CA ARG A 297 -20.95 -14.56 4.39
C ARG A 297 -21.70 -13.54 3.56
N LEU A 298 -21.07 -12.97 2.55
CA LEU A 298 -21.71 -11.98 1.67
C LEU A 298 -22.53 -12.66 0.57
N ASP A 299 -23.69 -12.07 0.31
CA ASP A 299 -24.48 -12.28 -0.89
C ASP A 299 -23.86 -11.44 -2.03
N PRO A 300 -23.47 -12.07 -3.16
CA PRO A 300 -22.82 -11.36 -4.27
C PRO A 300 -23.71 -10.30 -4.95
N GLU A 301 -25.04 -10.44 -4.89
CA GLU A 301 -25.97 -9.53 -5.53
C GLU A 301 -26.27 -8.31 -4.66
N THR A 302 -26.44 -8.53 -3.35
CA THR A 302 -26.83 -7.45 -2.43
C THR A 302 -25.65 -6.80 -1.69
N GLY A 303 -24.48 -7.46 -1.67
CA GLY A 303 -23.33 -7.04 -0.88
C GLY A 303 -23.56 -7.09 0.65
N LYS A 304 -24.67 -7.69 1.10
CA LYS A 304 -25.02 -7.84 2.52
C LYS A 304 -24.85 -9.29 2.97
N VAL A 305 -24.88 -9.50 4.28
CA VAL A 305 -24.81 -10.85 4.84
C VAL A 305 -26.00 -11.68 4.38
N ARG A 306 -25.73 -12.90 3.89
CA ARG A 306 -26.77 -13.86 3.51
C ARG A 306 -27.66 -14.16 4.71
N VAL A 307 -28.98 -14.10 4.52
CA VAL A 307 -29.93 -14.65 5.48
C VAL A 307 -29.78 -16.16 5.45
N LEU A 308 -29.01 -16.72 6.38
CA LEU A 308 -28.83 -18.17 6.48
C LEU A 308 -30.03 -18.75 7.25
N ASP A 309 -30.81 -19.61 6.59
CA ASP A 309 -31.95 -20.32 7.17
C ASP A 309 -31.56 -21.43 8.18
N GLN A 310 -30.27 -21.62 8.45
CA GLN A 310 -29.77 -22.68 9.34
C GLN A 310 -29.04 -22.10 10.57
N PRO A 311 -29.22 -22.72 11.75
CA PRO A 311 -28.55 -22.28 12.98
C PRO A 311 -27.02 -22.37 12.83
N ARG A 312 -26.35 -21.37 13.43
CA ARG A 312 -24.90 -21.15 13.42
C ARG A 312 -24.13 -22.36 13.97
N SER A 313 -23.82 -23.33 13.12
CA SER A 313 -22.75 -24.31 13.37
C SER A 313 -21.49 -23.88 12.63
N SER A 314 -21.05 -22.63 12.81
CA SER A 314 -19.75 -22.20 12.31
C SER A 314 -18.72 -22.29 13.41
N SER A 315 -17.65 -23.06 13.16
CA SER A 315 -16.45 -23.07 14.01
C SER A 315 -15.69 -21.73 13.99
N THR A 316 -16.10 -20.77 13.16
CA THR A 316 -15.48 -19.44 13.06
C THR A 316 -16.31 -18.38 13.79
N TYR A 317 -15.66 -17.64 14.67
CA TYR A 317 -16.20 -16.49 15.40
C TYR A 317 -15.43 -15.22 15.04
N VAL A 318 -16.10 -14.06 15.08
CA VAL A 318 -15.51 -12.76 14.72
C VAL A 318 -15.53 -11.82 15.92
N ALA A 319 -14.34 -11.32 16.27
CA ALA A 319 -14.15 -10.27 17.26
C ALA A 319 -13.70 -8.97 16.57
N THR A 320 -14.19 -7.84 17.06
CA THR A 320 -13.75 -6.51 16.61
C THR A 320 -12.96 -5.81 17.70
N ILE A 321 -11.94 -5.04 17.31
CA ILE A 321 -11.10 -4.28 18.25
C ILE A 321 -11.85 -3.16 18.99
N GLY A 322 -13.02 -2.76 18.49
CA GLY A 322 -13.84 -1.74 19.13
C GLY A 322 -15.05 -1.29 18.32
N PRO A 323 -15.83 -0.33 18.85
CA PRO A 323 -17.13 0.07 18.32
C PRO A 323 -17.10 0.54 16.87
N THR A 324 -16.08 1.29 16.46
CA THR A 324 -15.97 1.81 15.09
C THR A 324 -16.01 0.69 14.05
N THR A 325 -15.24 -0.38 14.26
CA THR A 325 -15.18 -1.53 13.34
C THR A 325 -16.47 -2.35 13.39
N ARG A 326 -17.04 -2.55 14.59
CA ARG A 326 -18.34 -3.22 14.76
C ARG A 326 -19.46 -2.48 14.02
N ASP A 327 -19.56 -1.17 14.24
CA ASP A 327 -20.64 -0.37 13.67
C ASP A 327 -20.51 -0.29 12.14
N PHE A 328 -19.27 -0.28 11.62
CA PHE A 328 -19.04 -0.43 10.18
C PHE A 328 -19.58 -1.77 9.64
N LEU A 329 -19.26 -2.89 10.29
CA LEU A 329 -19.75 -4.22 9.89
C LEU A 329 -21.29 -4.30 9.89
N ARG A 330 -21.92 -3.73 10.92
CA ARG A 330 -23.39 -3.66 11.04
C ARG A 330 -24.02 -2.78 9.97
N ASN A 331 -23.53 -1.55 9.83
CA ASN A 331 -24.17 -0.55 8.99
C ASN A 331 -23.98 -0.83 7.50
N CYS A 332 -22.79 -1.29 7.10
CA CYS A 332 -22.46 -1.52 5.70
C CYS A 332 -22.94 -2.90 5.21
N PHE A 333 -22.80 -3.95 6.03
CA PHE A 333 -23.04 -5.33 5.59
C PHE A 333 -24.20 -6.01 6.30
N GLY A 334 -24.74 -5.44 7.38
CA GLY A 334 -25.69 -6.14 8.24
C GLY A 334 -25.05 -7.29 9.03
N TYR A 335 -23.74 -7.27 9.20
CA TYR A 335 -23.01 -8.31 9.93
C TYR A 335 -22.89 -7.94 11.42
N GLU A 336 -23.29 -8.86 12.29
CA GLU A 336 -23.13 -8.75 13.74
C GLU A 336 -21.93 -9.60 14.20
N PRO A 337 -20.81 -8.98 14.63
CA PRO A 337 -19.69 -9.70 15.22
C PRO A 337 -20.07 -10.36 16.54
N ASP A 338 -19.45 -11.50 16.86
CA ASP A 338 -19.67 -12.23 18.10
C ASP A 338 -19.13 -11.45 19.32
N VAL A 339 -18.05 -10.68 19.13
CA VAL A 339 -17.41 -9.87 20.17
C VAL A 339 -17.08 -8.46 19.66
N CYS A 340 -17.32 -7.47 20.50
CA CYS A 340 -16.75 -6.13 20.38
C CYS A 340 -15.94 -5.84 21.64
N ALA A 341 -14.63 -5.68 21.50
CA ALA A 341 -13.77 -5.38 22.63
C ALA A 341 -14.17 -4.04 23.27
N GLU A 342 -14.25 -4.00 24.60
CA GLU A 342 -14.54 -2.77 25.34
C GLU A 342 -13.37 -1.77 25.27
N LYS A 343 -12.15 -2.30 25.19
CA LYS A 343 -10.91 -1.54 25.07
C LYS A 343 -10.16 -2.00 23.82
N PRO A 344 -9.66 -1.08 22.98
CA PRO A 344 -8.86 -1.41 21.81
C PRO A 344 -7.43 -1.79 22.21
N SER A 345 -7.28 -2.88 22.97
CA SER A 345 -6.01 -3.41 23.46
C SER A 345 -5.97 -4.95 23.36
N PRO A 346 -4.78 -5.57 23.41
CA PRO A 346 -4.66 -7.03 23.47
C PRO A 346 -5.52 -7.67 24.56
N GLU A 347 -5.50 -7.10 25.76
CA GLU A 347 -6.28 -7.57 26.91
C GLU A 347 -7.78 -7.38 26.69
N GLY A 348 -8.18 -6.26 26.09
CA GLY A 348 -9.58 -5.99 25.79
C GLY A 348 -10.18 -7.00 24.81
N VAL A 349 -9.43 -7.39 23.78
CA VAL A 349 -9.87 -8.41 22.81
C VAL A 349 -9.88 -9.80 23.45
N GLU A 350 -8.80 -10.20 24.12
CA GLU A 350 -8.71 -11.51 24.78
C GLU A 350 -9.82 -11.69 25.81
N MET A 351 -10.04 -10.69 26.68
CA MET A 351 -11.09 -10.73 27.69
C MET A 351 -12.50 -10.83 27.06
N GLY A 352 -12.73 -10.13 25.95
CA GLY A 352 -13.99 -10.21 25.20
C GLY A 352 -14.23 -11.63 24.67
N ILE A 353 -13.21 -12.23 24.05
CA ILE A 353 -13.25 -13.62 23.55
C ILE A 353 -13.49 -14.60 24.71
N THR A 354 -12.68 -14.54 25.76
CA THR A 354 -12.78 -15.45 26.90
C THR A 354 -14.13 -15.34 27.62
N THR A 355 -14.71 -14.15 27.70
CA THR A 355 -16.05 -13.94 28.27
C THR A 355 -17.13 -14.56 27.39
N PHE A 356 -17.03 -14.39 26.07
CA PHE A 356 -17.94 -15.04 25.13
C PHE A 356 -17.90 -16.57 25.25
N LEU A 357 -16.70 -17.15 25.36
CA LEU A 357 -16.54 -18.60 25.51
C LEU A 357 -17.18 -19.12 26.79
N LYS A 358 -17.00 -18.43 27.92
CA LYS A 358 -17.64 -18.79 29.20
C LYS A 358 -19.17 -18.75 29.13
N ASN A 359 -19.73 -17.76 28.44
CA ASN A 359 -21.19 -17.59 28.35
C ASN A 359 -21.86 -18.62 27.42
N ASN A 360 -21.12 -19.17 26.44
CA ASN A 360 -21.64 -20.14 25.47
C ASN A 360 -21.27 -21.60 25.77
N GLN A 361 -20.59 -21.87 26.90
CA GLN A 361 -20.25 -23.21 27.38
C GLN A 361 -21.20 -23.72 28.50
N CYS A 362 -22.38 -23.10 28.69
CA CYS A 362 -23.43 -23.55 29.63
C CYS A 362 -24.60 -24.23 28.92
#